data_AF-A0A1G4AFD4-F1
#
_entry.id   AF-A0A1G4AFD4-F1
#
_cell.length_a   1.000
_cell.length_b   1.000
_cell.length_c   1.000
_cell.angle_alpha   90.00
_cell.angle_beta   90.00
_cell.angle_gamma   90.00
#
_symmetry.space_group_name_H-M   'P 1'
#
loop_
_entity.id
_entity.type
_entity.pdbx_description
1 polymer ?
#
loop_
_entity_poly.entity_id
_entity_poly.type
_entity_poly.pdbx_seq_one_letter_code
_entity_poly.pdbx_strand_id
1 'polypeptide(L)'
;MSAQKPIKAFRHKHATRAAIPSHEEAGAEAASPKVASGPASATYPKNPVVHRGQDPELFWLNKYSPSEGLAKEGGAVDDRLPVDIRSLYRHEHIQPEMLLPSLMRVVETDKSQADLFGSGDFFTQVFGRTDELTKPGDYYYKHKEWTNRLIQGDSLLVMASLLEREGMAGQVQCIYLDPPYGIKYGSNWQIRLNNRTVTDGQDDSLSGEPEQIKAFRDTWELGVHSYLSYLRDRLLVAKDLLHASGSCFVQISDENVHLVRCLMDEVFGSENFVSQIFFQTTTGFETNTLATLGDFILWYARDRESLKCRKLFEEKTNAPGEGTGSWVLLPDGSYRGVTAEEKRGEKPLPAGARLYKPSDLQSQGPSKTPQPFSHKGKTYLPNPNNHWKANYPKGMEILAAAGRIHVASNSLQYRRFADDFPFQERGNIWTDTLTGSFTDEKIYVVWTSKKVIARCLLMTTDPGDLVLDPTCGSGTTAYVAEQWGRRWITIDTSRIALNLAKQRLMTVRFPYYKLYDQQTCDLRQGFIYKKVPHIRY
;
A
#
# COMPACT_ATOMS: atom_id res chain seq x y z
N MET A 1 -13.19 -7.59 -37.05
CA MET A 1 -14.16 -7.43 -35.94
C MET A 1 -13.58 -8.12 -34.71
N SER A 2 -12.90 -7.37 -33.84
CA SER A 2 -12.44 -7.87 -32.54
C SER A 2 -13.66 -7.96 -31.64
N ALA A 3 -14.06 -9.17 -31.24
CA ALA A 3 -15.16 -9.35 -30.30
C ALA A 3 -14.84 -8.58 -29.02
N GLN A 4 -15.61 -7.53 -28.73
CA GLN A 4 -15.53 -6.79 -27.48
C GLN A 4 -15.78 -7.79 -26.35
N LYS A 5 -14.72 -8.23 -25.67
CA LYS A 5 -14.86 -9.06 -24.48
C LYS A 5 -15.57 -8.22 -23.43
N PRO A 6 -16.69 -8.70 -22.87
CA PRO A 6 -17.40 -7.97 -21.82
C PRO A 6 -16.44 -7.74 -20.65
N ILE A 7 -16.41 -6.51 -20.15
CA ILE A 7 -15.68 -6.15 -18.93
C ILE A 7 -16.42 -6.83 -17.78
N LYS A 8 -15.98 -8.02 -17.39
CA LYS A 8 -16.50 -8.69 -16.20
C LYS A 8 -15.91 -8.01 -14.96
N ALA A 9 -16.76 -7.43 -14.13
CA ALA A 9 -16.37 -7.02 -12.78
C ALA A 9 -15.96 -8.28 -11.97
N PHE A 10 -14.85 -8.20 -11.26
CA PHE A 10 -14.37 -9.31 -10.44
C PHE A 10 -15.26 -9.50 -9.21
N ARG A 11 -15.84 -10.70 -9.03
CA ARG A 11 -16.71 -11.02 -7.88
C ARG A 11 -15.98 -11.87 -6.84
N HIS A 12 -16.08 -11.47 -5.58
CA HIS A 12 -15.50 -12.21 -4.44
C HIS A 12 -16.53 -13.21 -3.89
N LYS A 13 -16.65 -14.39 -4.51
CA LYS A 13 -17.73 -15.38 -4.29
C LYS A 13 -18.00 -15.77 -2.83
N HIS A 14 -17.00 -15.71 -1.97
CA HIS A 14 -17.08 -16.14 -0.57
C HIS A 14 -16.90 -14.98 0.42
N ALA A 15 -16.99 -13.73 -0.03
CA ALA A 15 -16.89 -12.58 0.83
C ALA A 15 -18.28 -11.96 1.00
N THR A 16 -18.82 -12.09 2.21
CA THR A 16 -20.11 -11.51 2.60
C THR A 16 -19.91 -10.29 3.49
N ARG A 17 -20.90 -9.40 3.54
CA ARG A 17 -20.95 -8.25 4.46
C ARG A 17 -22.35 -8.00 5.00
N ALA A 18 -22.46 -7.27 6.10
CA ALA A 18 -23.75 -6.77 6.58
C ALA A 18 -24.40 -5.83 5.54
N ALA A 19 -25.73 -5.84 5.45
CA ALA A 19 -26.44 -4.89 4.61
C ALA A 19 -26.52 -3.53 5.33
N ILE A 20 -26.16 -2.48 4.60
CA ILE A 20 -26.25 -1.09 5.07
C ILE A 20 -27.57 -0.50 4.57
N PRO A 21 -28.34 0.22 5.41
CA PRO A 21 -29.57 0.88 5.00
C PRO A 21 -29.31 1.96 3.94
N SER A 22 -30.32 2.22 3.11
CA SER A 22 -30.31 3.38 2.21
C SER A 22 -30.50 4.68 3.01
N HIS A 23 -30.15 5.82 2.40
CA HIS A 23 -30.40 7.12 3.03
C HIS A 23 -31.90 7.36 3.32
N GLU A 24 -32.79 6.82 2.50
CA GLU A 24 -34.25 6.92 2.71
C GLU A 24 -34.73 6.09 3.92
N GLU A 25 -33.93 5.09 4.32
CA GLU A 25 -34.19 4.21 5.46
C GLU A 25 -33.46 4.69 6.73
N ALA A 26 -32.87 5.89 6.72
CA ALA A 26 -32.16 6.45 7.86
C ALA A 26 -33.08 6.66 9.07
N GLY A 27 -32.64 6.19 10.24
CA GLY A 27 -33.41 6.18 11.49
C GLY A 27 -34.21 4.89 11.72
N ALA A 28 -34.46 4.09 10.69
CA ALA A 28 -35.17 2.81 10.82
C ALA A 28 -34.31 1.75 11.55
N GLU A 29 -33.00 1.92 11.57
CA GLU A 29 -32.06 1.03 12.25
C GLU A 29 -32.19 1.03 13.78
N ALA A 30 -32.82 2.05 14.39
CA ALA A 30 -33.11 2.03 15.82
C ALA A 30 -34.01 0.86 16.24
N ALA A 31 -34.78 0.29 15.29
CA ALA A 31 -35.57 -0.91 15.52
C ALA A 31 -34.77 -2.22 15.33
N SER A 32 -33.52 -2.16 14.86
CA SER A 32 -32.63 -3.32 14.79
C SER A 32 -32.18 -3.71 16.20
N PRO A 33 -32.41 -4.96 16.65
CA PRO A 33 -31.97 -5.41 17.96
C PRO A 33 -30.47 -5.21 18.18
N LYS A 34 -29.64 -5.40 17.14
CA LYS A 34 -28.18 -5.18 17.20
C LYS A 34 -27.79 -3.71 17.39
N VAL A 35 -28.58 -2.78 16.85
CA VAL A 35 -28.31 -1.35 17.00
C VAL A 35 -28.78 -0.86 18.36
N ALA A 36 -30.00 -1.27 18.76
CA ALA A 36 -30.60 -0.96 20.05
C ALA A 36 -29.83 -1.57 21.24
N SER A 37 -29.25 -2.76 21.08
CA SER A 37 -28.43 -3.41 22.11
C SER A 37 -26.95 -3.05 22.04
N GLY A 38 -26.50 -2.42 20.96
CA GLY A 38 -25.09 -2.07 20.75
C GLY A 38 -24.70 -0.78 21.48
N PRO A 39 -23.41 -0.58 21.80
CA PRO A 39 -22.96 0.66 22.41
C PRO A 39 -23.25 1.87 21.50
N ALA A 40 -23.67 2.98 22.10
CA ALA A 40 -23.83 4.26 21.40
C ALA A 40 -22.48 4.96 21.20
N SER A 41 -21.52 4.70 22.09
CA SER A 41 -20.15 5.19 22.02
C SER A 41 -19.16 4.08 22.35
N ALA A 42 -18.02 4.06 21.65
CA ALA A 42 -16.86 3.25 21.99
C ALA A 42 -15.88 4.09 22.81
N THR A 43 -15.08 3.44 23.65
CA THR A 43 -14.07 4.13 24.45
C THR A 43 -12.72 3.44 24.30
N TYR A 44 -11.72 4.19 23.84
CA TYR A 44 -10.38 3.66 23.59
C TYR A 44 -9.38 4.26 24.58
N PRO A 45 -8.44 3.47 25.14
CA PRO A 45 -7.34 4.04 25.91
C PRO A 45 -6.44 4.86 24.99
N LYS A 46 -6.16 6.12 25.33
CA LYS A 46 -5.27 7.01 24.55
C LYS A 46 -3.82 6.48 24.52
N ASN A 47 -3.44 5.70 25.53
CA ASN A 47 -2.19 4.95 25.57
C ASN A 47 -2.50 3.45 25.83
N PRO A 48 -2.70 2.64 24.77
CA PRO A 48 -3.10 1.24 24.90
C PRO A 48 -1.97 0.32 25.38
N VAL A 49 -0.71 0.74 25.28
CA VAL A 49 0.46 -0.10 25.58
C VAL A 49 0.91 0.14 27.02
N VAL A 50 0.25 -0.53 27.97
CA VAL A 50 0.43 -0.31 29.42
C VAL A 50 1.56 -1.12 30.06
N HIS A 51 2.04 -2.20 29.42
CA HIS A 51 3.10 -3.06 29.98
C HIS A 51 4.49 -2.39 29.96
N ARG A 52 4.57 -1.16 29.44
CA ARG A 52 5.81 -0.41 29.21
C ARG A 52 5.87 0.90 30.01
N GLY A 53 5.55 0.88 31.30
CA GLY A 53 5.65 2.05 32.18
C GLY A 53 7.05 2.70 32.30
N GLN A 54 8.01 2.37 31.43
CA GLN A 54 9.37 2.88 31.35
C GLN A 54 9.74 3.45 29.96
N ASP A 55 8.92 3.29 28.93
CA ASP A 55 9.21 3.85 27.61
C ASP A 55 8.87 5.35 27.57
N PRO A 56 9.67 6.16 26.85
CA PRO A 56 9.42 7.60 26.74
C PRO A 56 8.10 7.85 26.01
N GLU A 57 7.23 8.60 26.65
CA GLU A 57 5.95 9.01 26.09
C GLU A 57 6.08 10.36 25.38
N LEU A 58 5.50 10.48 24.18
CA LEU A 58 5.43 11.74 23.45
C LEU A 58 4.35 12.62 24.07
N PHE A 59 4.74 13.75 24.64
CA PHE A 59 3.81 14.74 25.17
C PHE A 59 3.47 15.83 24.14
N TRP A 60 2.19 16.21 24.05
CA TRP A 60 1.74 17.36 23.25
C TRP A 60 0.54 18.05 23.92
N LEU A 61 0.29 19.31 23.55
CA LEU A 61 -0.82 20.09 24.12
C LEU A 61 -2.16 19.40 23.86
N ASN A 62 -3.01 19.34 24.88
CA ASN A 62 -4.32 18.68 24.83
C ASN A 62 -4.31 17.17 24.59
N LYS A 63 -3.15 16.48 24.73
CA LYS A 63 -3.10 15.01 24.65
C LYS A 63 -4.14 14.34 25.56
N TYR A 64 -4.25 14.81 26.81
CA TYR A 64 -5.15 14.28 27.84
C TYR A 64 -6.23 15.26 28.28
N SER A 65 -6.45 16.33 27.53
CA SER A 65 -7.51 17.28 27.87
C SER A 65 -8.89 16.62 27.73
N PRO A 66 -9.86 17.00 28.58
CA PRO A 66 -11.26 16.60 28.41
C PRO A 66 -11.76 17.02 27.03
N SER A 67 -12.58 16.19 26.38
CA SER A 67 -13.30 16.58 25.15
C SER A 67 -14.10 17.87 25.36
N GLU A 68 -14.15 18.74 24.36
CA GLU A 68 -14.88 20.02 24.42
C GLU A 68 -16.29 19.84 25.01
N GLY A 69 -16.59 20.57 26.08
CA GLY A 69 -17.88 20.54 26.78
C GLY A 69 -17.88 19.88 28.18
N LEU A 70 -16.78 19.26 28.62
CA LEU A 70 -16.67 18.63 29.95
C LEU A 70 -15.50 19.16 30.80
N ALA A 71 -15.15 20.44 30.66
CA ALA A 71 -14.22 21.08 31.58
C ALA A 71 -14.90 21.30 32.94
N LYS A 72 -14.86 20.30 33.82
CA LYS A 72 -15.06 20.54 35.25
C LYS A 72 -13.81 21.23 35.79
N GLU A 73 -13.99 22.35 36.49
CA GLU A 73 -12.92 22.97 37.28
C GLU A 73 -12.32 21.92 38.22
N GLY A 74 -11.03 21.59 38.01
CA GLY A 74 -10.31 20.55 38.77
C GLY A 74 -9.87 19.34 37.94
N GLY A 75 -8.93 19.54 37.02
CA GLY A 75 -7.78 18.65 36.75
C GLY A 75 -7.97 17.12 36.70
N ALA A 76 -8.99 16.59 36.01
CA ALA A 76 -9.00 15.16 35.67
C ALA A 76 -8.38 14.95 34.28
N VAL A 77 -7.25 14.23 34.24
CA VAL A 77 -6.62 13.71 33.01
C VAL A 77 -7.57 12.69 32.40
N ASP A 78 -8.05 12.93 31.18
CA ASP A 78 -8.88 11.94 30.47
C ASP A 78 -7.95 11.03 29.65
N ASP A 79 -7.70 9.82 30.16
CA ASP A 79 -6.89 8.78 29.52
C ASP A 79 -7.65 7.99 28.46
N ARG A 80 -8.93 8.32 28.24
CA ARG A 80 -9.83 7.63 27.34
C ARG A 80 -10.32 8.54 26.22
N LEU A 81 -10.54 7.95 25.05
CA LEU A 81 -11.09 8.60 23.87
C LEU A 81 -12.51 8.06 23.66
N PRO A 82 -13.56 8.85 23.97
CA PRO A 82 -14.91 8.50 23.57
C PRO A 82 -15.09 8.76 22.07
N VAL A 83 -15.56 7.76 21.34
CA VAL A 83 -15.89 7.86 19.91
C VAL A 83 -17.34 7.48 19.72
N ASP A 84 -18.08 8.37 19.08
CA ASP A 84 -19.50 8.17 18.78
C ASP A 84 -19.69 7.15 17.64
N ILE A 85 -20.61 6.20 17.81
CA ILE A 85 -20.85 5.13 16.85
C ILE A 85 -22.10 5.47 16.03
N ARG A 86 -21.86 6.07 14.85
CA ARG A 86 -22.91 6.43 13.89
C ARG A 86 -23.23 5.28 12.93
N SER A 87 -24.46 5.25 12.43
CA SER A 87 -24.84 4.33 11.36
C SER A 87 -24.36 4.87 10.01
N LEU A 88 -23.83 3.99 9.16
CA LEU A 88 -23.49 4.32 7.78
C LEU A 88 -24.72 4.22 6.90
N TYR A 89 -24.82 5.10 5.90
CA TYR A 89 -25.91 5.09 4.91
C TYR A 89 -25.36 5.02 3.49
N ARG A 90 -26.04 4.24 2.66
CA ARG A 90 -25.72 4.17 1.23
C ARG A 90 -26.37 5.36 0.51
N HIS A 91 -25.53 6.20 -0.07
CA HIS A 91 -25.97 7.38 -0.82
C HIS A 91 -26.21 7.08 -2.31
N GLU A 92 -25.42 6.18 -2.92
CA GLU A 92 -25.55 5.83 -4.34
C GLU A 92 -25.21 4.35 -4.59
N HIS A 93 -25.83 3.75 -5.61
CA HIS A 93 -25.56 2.38 -6.05
C HIS A 93 -24.96 2.39 -7.47
N ILE A 94 -23.64 2.25 -7.57
CA ILE A 94 -22.95 2.14 -8.85
C ILE A 94 -22.72 0.65 -9.11
N GLN A 95 -23.66 0.00 -9.80
CA GLN A 95 -23.37 -1.29 -10.42
C GLN A 95 -22.70 -1.04 -11.78
N PRO A 96 -21.57 -1.69 -12.08
CA PRO A 96 -20.96 -1.65 -13.42
C PRO A 96 -21.95 -2.00 -14.53
N GLU A 97 -22.91 -2.87 -14.22
CA GLU A 97 -24.01 -3.32 -15.07
C GLU A 97 -24.98 -2.19 -15.44
N MET A 98 -25.13 -1.14 -14.61
CA MET A 98 -25.97 0.04 -14.88
C MET A 98 -25.27 1.08 -15.77
N LEU A 99 -23.93 1.03 -15.85
CA LEU A 99 -23.14 1.90 -16.74
C LEU A 99 -23.06 1.35 -18.16
N LEU A 100 -23.16 0.02 -18.32
CA LEU A 100 -23.12 -0.67 -19.61
C LEU A 100 -24.17 -0.14 -20.60
N PRO A 101 -25.46 0.01 -20.25
CA PRO A 101 -26.47 0.58 -21.15
C PRO A 101 -26.14 2.01 -21.55
N SER A 102 -25.67 2.85 -20.63
CA SER A 102 -25.33 4.25 -20.89
C SER A 102 -24.07 4.38 -21.77
N LEU A 103 -23.08 3.51 -21.56
CA LEU A 103 -21.86 3.46 -22.37
C LEU A 103 -22.15 2.90 -23.78
N MET A 104 -23.03 1.90 -23.89
CA MET A 104 -23.55 1.41 -25.17
C MET A 104 -24.34 2.49 -25.88
N ARG A 105 -25.16 3.28 -25.17
CA ARG A 105 -25.90 4.43 -25.71
C ARG A 105 -24.97 5.51 -26.28
N VAL A 106 -23.83 5.77 -25.64
CA VAL A 106 -22.81 6.73 -26.13
C VAL A 106 -22.03 6.19 -27.33
N VAL A 107 -21.87 4.87 -27.44
CA VAL A 107 -21.31 4.21 -28.63
C VAL A 107 -22.34 4.14 -29.78
N GLU A 108 -23.63 4.11 -29.44
CA GLU A 108 -24.75 4.08 -30.40
C GLU A 108 -25.21 5.47 -30.86
N THR A 109 -24.77 6.57 -30.22
CA THR A 109 -25.10 7.94 -30.63
C THR A 109 -24.46 8.41 -31.95
N ASP A 110 -23.91 7.49 -32.75
CA ASP A 110 -23.64 7.70 -34.18
C ASP A 110 -24.71 7.08 -35.11
N LYS A 111 -25.80 6.53 -34.56
CA LYS A 111 -26.97 6.08 -35.32
C LYS A 111 -28.30 6.34 -34.59
N SER A 112 -29.00 7.36 -35.09
CA SER A 112 -30.46 7.56 -35.11
C SER A 112 -31.30 7.31 -33.84
N GLN A 113 -31.86 8.42 -33.34
CA GLN A 113 -33.24 8.62 -32.88
C GLN A 113 -34.21 7.43 -32.99
N ALA A 114 -34.70 6.93 -31.84
CA ALA A 114 -36.09 6.55 -31.51
C ALA A 114 -36.12 5.44 -30.44
N ASP A 115 -36.44 5.81 -29.19
CA ASP A 115 -37.48 5.20 -28.33
C ASP A 115 -37.26 5.60 -26.87
N LEU A 116 -37.99 6.66 -26.50
CA LEU A 116 -38.24 7.10 -25.15
C LEU A 116 -39.47 6.32 -24.65
N PHE A 117 -39.46 5.86 -23.40
CA PHE A 117 -40.53 5.15 -22.65
C PHE A 117 -40.51 3.60 -22.68
N GLY A 118 -39.83 3.00 -21.69
CA GLY A 118 -39.97 1.58 -21.39
C GLY A 118 -38.94 1.03 -20.41
N SER A 119 -39.00 1.40 -19.12
CA SER A 119 -38.29 0.67 -18.04
C SER A 119 -38.83 1.04 -16.65
N GLY A 120 -40.14 0.87 -16.47
CA GLY A 120 -40.79 1.00 -15.16
C GLY A 120 -40.89 -0.31 -14.37
N ASP A 121 -40.47 -1.46 -14.90
CA ASP A 121 -41.02 -2.76 -14.45
C ASP A 121 -40.02 -3.74 -13.80
N PHE A 122 -38.77 -3.31 -13.54
CA PHE A 122 -37.78 -4.16 -12.84
C PHE A 122 -37.71 -3.90 -11.32
N PHE A 123 -38.13 -2.71 -10.87
CA PHE A 123 -38.14 -2.36 -9.45
C PHE A 123 -39.23 -3.11 -8.67
N THR A 124 -40.36 -3.39 -9.32
CA THR A 124 -41.52 -4.07 -8.74
C THR A 124 -41.34 -5.59 -8.62
N GLN A 125 -40.58 -6.22 -9.53
CA GLN A 125 -40.40 -7.68 -9.52
C GLN A 125 -39.35 -8.18 -8.52
N VAL A 126 -38.34 -7.38 -8.16
CA VAL A 126 -37.29 -7.81 -7.21
C VAL A 126 -37.66 -7.49 -5.75
N PHE A 127 -38.52 -6.49 -5.52
CA PHE A 127 -38.97 -6.08 -4.18
C PHE A 127 -40.44 -6.41 -3.88
N GLY A 128 -41.01 -7.37 -4.62
CA GLY A 128 -42.38 -7.82 -4.41
C GLY A 128 -42.61 -8.44 -3.03
N ARG A 129 -43.39 -7.72 -2.21
CA ARG A 129 -44.07 -8.15 -0.97
C ARG A 129 -43.18 -8.74 0.13
N THR A 130 -42.57 -7.85 0.90
CA THR A 130 -42.34 -8.07 2.33
C THR A 130 -42.92 -6.89 3.09
N ASP A 131 -43.86 -7.18 4.00
CA ASP A 131 -44.61 -6.24 4.83
C ASP A 131 -43.71 -5.10 5.35
N GLU A 132 -44.13 -3.87 5.12
CA GLU A 132 -43.39 -2.64 5.45
C GLU A 132 -43.11 -2.46 6.94
N LEU A 133 -43.76 -3.24 7.80
CA LEU A 133 -43.57 -3.25 9.26
C LEU A 133 -42.50 -4.24 9.77
N THR A 134 -41.93 -5.09 8.91
CA THR A 134 -40.87 -6.06 9.31
C THR A 134 -39.47 -5.74 8.79
N LYS A 135 -39.34 -4.71 7.93
CA LYS A 135 -38.07 -4.27 7.33
C LYS A 135 -36.96 -3.84 8.33
N PRO A 136 -37.22 -3.21 9.49
CA PRO A 136 -36.14 -2.60 10.28
C PRO A 136 -35.29 -3.58 11.12
N GLY A 137 -35.69 -4.86 11.23
CA GLY A 137 -34.96 -5.86 12.01
C GLY A 137 -33.86 -6.62 11.27
N ASP A 138 -33.75 -6.52 9.95
CA ASP A 138 -33.06 -7.53 9.12
C ASP A 138 -31.74 -7.06 8.46
N TYR A 139 -31.37 -5.78 8.59
CA TYR A 139 -30.27 -5.20 7.81
C TYR A 139 -28.88 -5.75 8.15
N TYR A 140 -28.57 -5.93 9.44
CA TYR A 140 -27.28 -6.50 9.87
C TYR A 140 -27.26 -8.04 9.95
N TYR A 141 -28.39 -8.70 9.67
CA TYR A 141 -28.50 -10.17 9.68
C TYR A 141 -28.42 -10.78 8.28
N LYS A 142 -28.75 -10.02 7.22
CA LYS A 142 -28.63 -10.48 5.83
C LYS A 142 -27.27 -10.12 5.23
N HIS A 143 -26.51 -11.16 4.94
CA HIS A 143 -25.23 -11.06 4.25
C HIS A 143 -25.42 -10.77 2.76
N LYS A 144 -24.82 -9.68 2.25
CA LYS A 144 -24.73 -9.37 0.81
C LYS A 144 -23.35 -9.73 0.24
N GLU A 145 -23.28 -9.98 -1.07
CA GLU A 145 -21.99 -10.06 -1.77
C GLU A 145 -21.17 -8.78 -1.56
N TRP A 146 -19.86 -8.94 -1.42
CA TRP A 146 -18.96 -7.81 -1.22
C TRP A 146 -18.98 -6.84 -2.40
N THR A 147 -19.08 -5.53 -2.11
CA THR A 147 -18.79 -4.46 -3.07
C THR A 147 -17.80 -3.48 -2.46
N ASN A 148 -16.87 -2.99 -3.29
CA ASN A 148 -15.94 -1.95 -2.89
C ASN A 148 -16.66 -0.63 -2.59
N ARG A 149 -16.10 0.21 -1.73
CA ARG A 149 -16.81 1.35 -1.13
C ARG A 149 -16.01 2.64 -1.15
N LEU A 150 -16.62 3.71 -1.66
CA LEU A 150 -16.25 5.09 -1.38
C LEU A 150 -17.23 5.64 -0.35
N ILE A 151 -16.73 6.13 0.78
CA ILE A 151 -17.57 6.65 1.87
C ILE A 151 -17.23 8.13 2.10
N GLN A 152 -18.25 8.98 2.09
CA GLN A 152 -18.12 10.38 2.48
C GLN A 152 -18.42 10.52 3.97
N GLY A 153 -17.46 11.06 4.73
CA GLY A 153 -17.62 11.30 6.17
C GLY A 153 -16.29 11.39 6.90
N ASP A 154 -16.35 11.73 8.19
CA ASP A 154 -15.17 11.71 9.05
C ASP A 154 -14.68 10.26 9.23
N SER A 155 -13.41 10.02 8.91
CA SER A 155 -12.86 8.66 8.93
C SER A 155 -12.81 8.02 10.33
N LEU A 156 -12.73 8.78 11.41
CA LEU A 156 -12.81 8.23 12.77
C LEU A 156 -14.19 7.63 13.03
N LEU A 157 -15.25 8.38 12.74
CA LEU A 157 -16.64 7.94 12.94
C LEU A 157 -17.00 6.77 12.02
N VAL A 158 -16.57 6.84 10.75
CA VAL A 158 -16.78 5.76 9.79
C VAL A 158 -16.08 4.49 10.25
N MET A 159 -14.81 4.56 10.66
CA MET A 159 -14.07 3.39 11.15
C MET A 159 -14.69 2.80 12.42
N ALA A 160 -15.18 3.63 13.34
CA ALA A 160 -15.89 3.17 14.53
C ALA A 160 -17.18 2.42 14.17
N SER A 161 -17.94 2.92 13.18
CA SER A 161 -19.10 2.19 12.67
C SER A 161 -18.73 0.87 11.99
N LEU A 162 -17.65 0.83 11.21
CA LEU A 162 -17.18 -0.41 10.57
C LEU A 162 -16.81 -1.45 11.62
N LEU A 163 -16.16 -1.02 12.71
CA LEU A 163 -15.77 -1.89 13.81
C LEU A 163 -16.99 -2.47 14.54
N GLU A 164 -17.87 -1.60 15.04
CA GLU A 164 -18.94 -1.98 15.99
C GLU A 164 -20.23 -2.45 15.30
N ARG A 165 -20.67 -1.75 14.25
CA ARG A 165 -21.95 -2.07 13.58
C ARG A 165 -21.77 -3.17 12.55
N GLU A 166 -20.72 -3.09 11.74
CA GLU A 166 -20.44 -4.08 10.69
C GLU A 166 -19.62 -5.28 11.18
N GLY A 167 -19.04 -5.22 12.39
CA GLY A 167 -18.27 -6.33 12.96
C GLY A 167 -16.95 -6.58 12.22
N MET A 168 -16.32 -5.53 11.68
CA MET A 168 -15.10 -5.63 10.87
C MET A 168 -13.80 -5.68 11.69
N ALA A 169 -13.91 -5.89 13.01
CA ALA A 169 -12.76 -6.11 13.88
C ALA A 169 -11.88 -7.25 13.35
N GLY A 170 -10.58 -6.99 13.22
CA GLY A 170 -9.64 -7.98 12.73
C GLY A 170 -9.79 -8.39 11.26
N GLN A 171 -10.56 -7.69 10.43
CA GLN A 171 -10.81 -8.12 9.04
C GLN A 171 -9.97 -7.38 7.98
N VAL A 172 -9.38 -6.23 8.32
CA VAL A 172 -8.61 -5.42 7.38
C VAL A 172 -7.18 -5.94 7.32
N GLN A 173 -6.71 -6.30 6.13
CA GLN A 173 -5.35 -6.84 5.97
C GLN A 173 -4.31 -5.72 5.81
N CYS A 174 -4.66 -4.61 5.17
CA CYS A 174 -3.76 -3.49 4.97
C CYS A 174 -4.49 -2.16 5.15
N ILE A 175 -3.90 -1.25 5.92
CA ILE A 175 -4.33 0.14 6.02
C ILE A 175 -3.23 1.02 5.43
N TYR A 176 -3.59 1.92 4.53
CA TYR A 176 -2.68 2.94 3.99
C TYR A 176 -3.23 4.32 4.32
N LEU A 177 -2.50 5.11 5.09
CA LEU A 177 -2.84 6.48 5.44
C LEU A 177 -1.86 7.44 4.76
N ASP A 178 -2.40 8.41 4.03
CA ASP A 178 -1.67 9.58 3.52
C ASP A 178 -2.28 10.85 4.12
N PRO A 179 -2.09 11.10 5.43
CA PRO A 179 -2.68 12.25 6.09
C PRO A 179 -2.05 13.56 5.58
N PRO A 180 -2.78 14.69 5.64
CA PRO A 180 -2.22 15.99 5.29
C PRO A 180 -0.94 16.27 6.09
N TYR A 181 0.15 16.62 5.40
CA TYR A 181 1.40 17.01 6.03
C TYR A 181 1.19 18.35 6.74
N GLY A 182 1.34 18.37 8.07
CA GLY A 182 0.99 19.52 8.88
C GLY A 182 1.66 20.85 8.49
N ILE A 183 0.89 21.93 8.64
CA ILE A 183 1.28 23.30 9.05
C ILE A 183 2.14 24.19 8.13
N LYS A 184 2.05 24.06 6.80
CA LYS A 184 2.21 25.24 5.91
C LYS A 184 1.15 25.27 4.82
N TYR A 185 -0.11 25.29 5.22
CA TYR A 185 -1.21 25.59 4.29
C TYR A 185 -1.34 27.11 4.12
N GLY A 186 -0.45 27.68 3.31
CA GLY A 186 -0.74 28.93 2.62
C GLY A 186 -1.79 28.65 1.55
N SER A 187 -2.99 29.17 1.78
CA SER A 187 -4.12 29.39 0.87
C SER A 187 -4.91 28.20 0.27
N ASN A 188 -6.22 28.24 0.56
CA ASN A 188 -7.36 27.86 -0.28
C ASN A 188 -7.35 26.48 -0.97
N TRP A 189 -7.59 25.42 -0.20
CA TRP A 189 -7.85 24.08 -0.73
C TRP A 189 -9.28 23.92 -1.32
N GLN A 190 -9.71 24.77 -2.24
CA GLN A 190 -10.90 24.47 -3.05
C GLN A 190 -10.65 24.85 -4.51
N ILE A 191 -10.25 23.87 -5.31
CA ILE A 191 -10.23 24.01 -6.76
C ILE A 191 -11.66 23.77 -7.26
N ARG A 192 -12.28 24.82 -7.80
CA ARG A 192 -13.38 24.64 -8.74
C ARG A 192 -12.82 23.88 -9.94
N LEU A 193 -13.50 22.81 -10.35
CA LEU A 193 -13.11 21.89 -11.43
C LEU A 193 -12.73 22.56 -12.78
N ASN A 194 -13.02 23.86 -12.95
CA ASN A 194 -12.81 24.61 -14.19
C ASN A 194 -11.78 25.76 -14.11
N ASN A 195 -11.03 25.97 -13.02
CA ASN A 195 -10.07 27.08 -12.97
C ASN A 195 -8.68 26.64 -12.46
N ARG A 196 -7.65 26.87 -13.27
CA ARG A 196 -6.25 26.44 -13.03
C ARG A 196 -5.39 27.50 -12.33
N THR A 197 -5.96 28.66 -12.04
CA THR A 197 -5.29 29.80 -11.39
C THR A 197 -6.16 30.33 -10.26
N VAL A 198 -5.63 30.31 -9.04
CA VAL A 198 -6.26 30.90 -7.85
C VAL A 198 -5.35 32.01 -7.37
N THR A 199 -5.90 33.22 -7.21
CA THR A 199 -5.22 34.36 -6.58
C THR A 199 -5.72 34.49 -5.15
N ASP A 200 -4.83 34.78 -4.20
CA ASP A 200 -5.18 34.87 -2.78
C ASP A 200 -6.18 35.99 -2.49
N GLY A 201 -7.19 35.71 -1.65
CA GLY A 201 -7.92 36.73 -0.89
C GLY A 201 -9.35 37.09 -1.29
N GLN A 202 -10.03 36.35 -2.18
CA GLN A 202 -11.46 36.61 -2.45
C GLN A 202 -12.39 35.54 -1.87
N ASP A 203 -13.21 35.97 -0.90
CA ASP A 203 -14.23 35.18 -0.18
C ASP A 203 -15.30 34.57 -1.11
N ASP A 204 -15.47 35.09 -2.32
CA ASP A 204 -16.41 34.59 -3.34
C ASP A 204 -15.99 33.25 -3.98
N SER A 205 -14.81 32.73 -3.61
CA SER A 205 -14.26 31.47 -4.15
C SER A 205 -14.75 30.22 -3.41
N LEU A 206 -15.39 30.37 -2.25
CA LEU A 206 -15.78 29.28 -1.36
C LEU A 206 -17.06 28.61 -1.88
N SER A 207 -17.01 27.32 -2.17
CA SER A 207 -18.20 26.51 -2.45
C SER A 207 -18.24 25.34 -1.48
N GLY A 208 -18.84 25.57 -0.31
CA GLY A 208 -19.09 24.56 0.72
C GLY A 208 -19.99 25.09 1.84
N GLU A 209 -20.68 24.20 2.55
CA GLU A 209 -21.44 24.56 3.75
C GLU A 209 -20.50 25.19 4.79
N PRO A 210 -20.88 26.32 5.41
CA PRO A 210 -20.01 27.07 6.33
C PRO A 210 -19.42 26.23 7.47
N GLU A 211 -20.13 25.20 7.92
CA GLU A 211 -19.73 24.32 9.03
C GLU A 211 -18.54 23.42 8.69
N GLN A 212 -18.41 22.92 7.46
CA GLN A 212 -17.26 22.10 7.04
C GLN A 212 -15.96 22.92 6.92
N ILE A 213 -16.09 24.17 6.46
CA ILE A 213 -14.96 25.08 6.28
C ILE A 213 -14.49 25.60 7.66
N LYS A 214 -15.42 25.80 8.60
CA LYS A 214 -15.13 26.20 9.97
C LYS A 214 -14.46 25.06 10.75
N ALA A 215 -15.00 23.85 10.70
CA ALA A 215 -14.40 22.67 11.35
C ALA A 215 -12.98 22.37 10.83
N PHE A 216 -12.70 22.54 9.53
CA PHE A 216 -11.37 22.30 8.96
C PHE A 216 -10.36 23.39 9.30
N ARG A 217 -10.79 24.66 9.44
CA ARG A 217 -9.92 25.75 9.92
C ARG A 217 -9.63 25.61 11.42
N ASP A 218 -10.63 25.20 12.21
CA ASP A 218 -10.50 25.01 13.65
C ASP A 218 -9.67 23.74 13.99
N THR A 219 -9.66 22.72 13.12
CA THR A 219 -8.88 21.48 13.31
C THR A 219 -7.36 21.72 13.41
N TRP A 220 -6.83 22.83 12.93
CA TRP A 220 -5.37 23.09 12.89
C TRP A 220 -4.92 24.28 13.73
N GLU A 221 -5.76 24.80 14.63
CA GLU A 221 -5.44 25.96 15.48
C GLU A 221 -4.14 25.79 16.27
N LEU A 222 -3.86 24.58 16.78
CA LEU A 222 -2.67 24.27 17.57
C LEU A 222 -1.55 23.60 16.75
N GLY A 223 -1.65 23.64 15.42
CA GLY A 223 -0.66 23.07 14.51
C GLY A 223 -0.39 21.58 14.77
N VAL A 224 0.83 21.25 15.21
CA VAL A 224 1.31 19.86 15.36
C VAL A 224 0.55 19.14 16.47
N HIS A 225 0.08 19.85 17.48
CA HIS A 225 -0.66 19.26 18.58
C HIS A 225 -2.01 18.70 18.12
N SER A 226 -2.75 19.47 17.32
CA SER A 226 -4.00 19.00 16.73
C SER A 226 -3.78 17.86 15.74
N TYR A 227 -2.68 17.92 14.97
CA TYR A 227 -2.30 16.85 14.05
C TYR A 227 -2.05 15.52 14.74
N LEU A 228 -1.28 15.53 15.84
CA LEU A 228 -0.98 14.32 16.60
C LEU A 228 -2.25 13.73 17.22
N SER A 229 -3.15 14.57 17.76
CA SER A 229 -4.46 14.11 18.24
C SER A 229 -5.30 13.50 17.12
N TYR A 230 -5.41 14.19 15.97
CA TYR A 230 -6.15 13.72 14.79
C TYR A 230 -5.69 12.33 14.33
N LEU A 231 -4.36 12.12 14.27
CA LEU A 231 -3.77 10.88 13.81
C LEU A 231 -3.86 9.78 14.88
N ARG A 232 -3.61 10.10 16.16
CA ARG A 232 -3.73 9.15 17.28
C ARG A 232 -5.10 8.50 17.28
N ASP A 233 -6.14 9.31 17.26
CA ASP A 233 -7.52 8.86 17.44
C ASP A 233 -7.92 7.88 16.32
N ARG A 234 -7.48 8.17 15.08
CA ARG A 234 -7.68 7.29 13.93
C ARG A 234 -6.85 6.02 14.00
N LEU A 235 -5.59 6.12 14.42
CA LEU A 235 -4.70 4.97 14.54
C LEU A 235 -5.19 3.97 15.59
N LEU A 236 -5.79 4.44 16.70
CA LEU A 236 -6.40 3.57 17.72
C LEU A 236 -7.48 2.67 17.13
N VAL A 237 -8.45 3.26 16.42
CA VAL A 237 -9.54 2.49 15.78
C VAL A 237 -9.03 1.66 14.60
N ALA A 238 -8.11 2.20 13.80
CA ALA A 238 -7.47 1.48 12.71
C ALA A 238 -6.74 0.23 13.19
N LYS A 239 -6.09 0.29 14.37
CA LYS A 239 -5.42 -0.85 14.99
C LYS A 239 -6.40 -2.01 15.17
N ASP A 240 -7.60 -1.76 15.66
CA ASP A 240 -8.58 -2.82 15.98
C ASP A 240 -9.31 -3.38 14.76
N LEU A 241 -9.36 -2.62 13.67
CA LEU A 241 -9.81 -3.10 12.37
C LEU A 241 -8.80 -4.07 11.72
N LEU A 242 -7.51 -3.99 12.05
CA LEU A 242 -6.47 -4.81 11.45
C LEU A 242 -6.54 -6.27 11.88
N HIS A 243 -6.44 -7.16 10.90
CA HIS A 243 -6.17 -8.58 11.11
C HIS A 243 -4.83 -8.78 11.84
N ALA A 244 -4.66 -9.91 12.54
CA ALA A 244 -3.43 -10.21 13.30
C ALA A 244 -2.17 -10.09 12.43
N SER A 245 -2.21 -10.66 11.22
CA SER A 245 -1.15 -10.55 10.21
C SER A 245 -1.16 -9.24 9.40
N GLY A 246 -1.97 -8.26 9.81
CA GLY A 246 -2.25 -7.04 9.07
C GLY A 246 -1.12 -6.00 9.16
N SER A 247 -1.08 -5.11 8.17
CA SER A 247 -0.08 -4.02 8.08
C SER A 247 -0.73 -2.64 8.06
N CYS A 248 -0.13 -1.70 8.76
CA CYS A 248 -0.47 -0.28 8.73
C CYS A 248 0.70 0.51 8.13
N PHE A 249 0.42 1.30 7.10
CA PHE A 249 1.36 2.21 6.47
C PHE A 249 0.90 3.65 6.67
N VAL A 250 1.79 4.51 7.17
CA VAL A 250 1.55 5.96 7.27
C VAL A 250 2.62 6.68 6.45
N GLN A 251 2.18 7.42 5.44
CA GLN A 251 3.04 8.29 4.64
C GLN A 251 3.19 9.65 5.33
N ILE A 252 4.42 10.17 5.39
CA ILE A 252 4.73 11.43 6.06
C ILE A 252 6.00 12.08 5.50
N SER A 253 6.06 13.41 5.52
CA SER A 253 7.29 14.17 5.20
C SER A 253 8.35 14.03 6.29
N ASP A 254 9.55 14.54 6.01
CA ASP A 254 10.66 14.62 6.96
C ASP A 254 10.35 15.44 8.23
N GLU A 255 9.48 16.45 8.12
CA GLU A 255 9.14 17.37 9.21
C GLU A 255 8.56 16.66 10.45
N ASN A 256 7.61 15.73 10.25
CA ASN A 256 6.86 15.12 11.35
C ASN A 256 7.13 13.61 11.50
N VAL A 257 8.03 13.03 10.72
CA VAL A 257 8.28 11.58 10.70
C VAL A 257 8.62 11.02 12.08
N HIS A 258 9.41 11.73 12.88
CA HIS A 258 9.82 11.28 14.22
C HIS A 258 8.69 11.38 15.25
N LEU A 259 7.83 12.40 15.13
CA LEU A 259 6.68 12.57 16.03
C LEU A 259 5.61 11.51 15.73
N VAL A 260 5.31 11.29 14.45
CA VAL A 260 4.37 10.24 14.02
C VAL A 260 4.92 8.86 14.37
N ARG A 261 6.24 8.67 14.27
CA ARG A 261 6.91 7.44 14.71
C ARG A 261 6.64 7.14 16.19
N CYS A 262 6.91 8.10 17.08
CA CYS A 262 6.66 7.92 18.51
C CYS A 262 5.17 7.68 18.79
N LEU A 263 4.29 8.39 18.09
CA LEU A 263 2.85 8.17 18.20
C LEU A 263 2.43 6.74 17.80
N MET A 264 2.96 6.23 16.70
CA MET A 264 2.70 4.86 16.27
C MET A 264 3.29 3.82 17.25
N ASP A 265 4.42 4.11 17.88
CA ASP A 265 4.98 3.28 18.95
C ASP A 265 4.04 3.20 20.16
N GLU A 266 3.38 4.30 20.55
CA GLU A 266 2.37 4.30 21.62
C GLU A 266 1.11 3.50 21.25
N VAL A 267 0.67 3.58 20.00
CA VAL A 267 -0.56 2.90 19.55
C VAL A 267 -0.33 1.41 19.28
N PHE A 268 0.67 1.08 18.47
CA PHE A 268 0.94 -0.29 18.00
C PHE A 268 1.92 -1.04 18.91
N GLY A 269 2.76 -0.33 19.66
CA GLY A 269 3.92 -0.90 20.33
C GLY A 269 5.15 -0.87 19.41
N SER A 270 6.31 -0.50 19.94
CA SER A 270 7.55 -0.41 19.16
C SER A 270 8.11 -1.76 18.71
N GLU A 271 7.71 -2.86 19.35
CA GLU A 271 8.03 -4.23 18.94
C GLU A 271 7.40 -4.55 17.58
N ASN A 272 6.25 -3.95 17.31
CA ASN A 272 5.47 -4.13 16.10
C ASN A 272 5.93 -3.23 14.94
N PHE A 273 6.99 -2.44 15.14
CA PHE A 273 7.62 -1.75 14.05
C PHE A 273 8.31 -2.72 13.08
N VAL A 274 8.11 -2.48 11.80
CA VAL A 274 8.72 -3.26 10.73
C VAL A 274 9.83 -2.50 10.02
N SER A 275 9.53 -1.35 9.42
CA SER A 275 10.52 -0.57 8.67
C SER A 275 10.08 0.88 8.46
N GLN A 276 11.06 1.80 8.43
CA GLN A 276 10.90 3.13 7.87
C GLN A 276 11.41 3.08 6.43
N ILE A 277 10.56 3.46 5.48
CA ILE A 277 10.85 3.37 4.05
C ILE A 277 10.99 4.78 3.52
N PHE A 278 12.12 5.07 2.87
CA PHE A 278 12.30 6.31 2.12
C PHE A 278 11.89 6.10 0.67
N PHE A 279 11.12 7.03 0.10
CA PHE A 279 10.82 7.03 -1.32
C PHE A 279 11.03 8.41 -1.94
N GLN A 280 11.69 8.42 -3.10
CA GLN A 280 12.07 9.65 -3.77
C GLN A 280 10.88 10.26 -4.53
N THR A 281 10.61 11.54 -4.30
CA THR A 281 9.51 12.30 -4.93
C THR A 281 10.01 13.37 -5.89
N THR A 282 11.22 13.89 -5.67
CA THR A 282 11.83 14.95 -6.49
C THR A 282 13.34 14.71 -6.71
N THR A 283 13.93 15.41 -7.69
CA THR A 283 15.38 15.46 -7.91
C THR A 283 16.09 16.47 -7.00
N GLY A 284 15.33 17.20 -6.18
CA GLY A 284 15.82 18.30 -5.34
C GLY A 284 15.65 19.64 -6.06
N PHE A 285 15.36 20.69 -5.27
CA PHE A 285 15.31 22.08 -5.74
C PHE A 285 16.55 22.82 -5.24
N GLU A 286 16.85 23.98 -5.83
CA GLU A 286 17.91 24.85 -5.32
C GLU A 286 17.56 25.30 -3.90
N THR A 287 18.41 24.91 -2.95
CA THR A 287 18.28 25.26 -1.54
C THR A 287 19.61 25.80 -1.04
N ASN A 288 19.56 26.67 -0.03
CA ASN A 288 20.77 27.17 0.64
C ASN A 288 21.51 26.04 1.41
N THR A 289 20.83 24.93 1.65
CA THR A 289 21.30 23.75 2.40
C THR A 289 21.12 22.48 1.56
N LEU A 290 21.16 21.30 2.18
CA LEU A 290 20.88 20.02 1.52
C LEU A 290 19.39 19.88 1.20
N ALA A 291 19.05 19.64 -0.07
CA ALA A 291 17.68 19.50 -0.52
C ALA A 291 17.04 18.18 -0.06
N THR A 292 15.81 18.24 0.46
CA THR A 292 14.97 17.06 0.72
C THR A 292 14.49 16.46 -0.60
N LEU A 293 14.76 15.17 -0.82
CA LEU A 293 14.51 14.48 -2.10
C LEU A 293 13.24 13.63 -2.12
N GLY A 294 12.63 13.39 -0.96
CA GLY A 294 11.58 12.40 -0.82
C GLY A 294 10.88 12.43 0.53
N ASP A 295 9.88 11.59 0.63
CA ASP A 295 9.06 11.40 1.82
C ASP A 295 9.32 10.01 2.43
N PHE A 296 8.71 9.77 3.59
CA PHE A 296 8.84 8.53 4.35
C PHE A 296 7.51 7.78 4.45
N ILE A 297 7.61 6.47 4.61
CA ILE A 297 6.49 5.60 4.98
C ILE A 297 6.89 4.83 6.23
N LEU A 298 6.11 4.97 7.28
CA LEU A 298 6.23 4.20 8.50
C LEU A 298 5.37 2.94 8.37
N TRP A 299 5.99 1.77 8.53
CA TRP A 299 5.31 0.48 8.44
C TRP A 299 5.30 -0.23 9.79
N TYR A 300 4.09 -0.49 10.29
CA TYR A 300 3.83 -1.27 11.49
C TYR A 300 2.97 -2.49 11.17
N ALA A 301 3.19 -3.56 11.94
CA ALA A 301 2.31 -4.72 11.99
C ALA A 301 1.26 -4.54 13.09
N ARG A 302 0.12 -5.24 13.00
CA ARG A 302 -0.75 -5.44 14.19
C ARG A 302 -0.04 -6.33 15.20
N ASP A 303 0.53 -7.42 14.70
CA ASP A 303 1.44 -8.31 15.42
C ASP A 303 2.58 -8.72 14.48
N ARG A 304 3.82 -8.42 14.89
CA ARG A 304 5.00 -8.67 14.07
C ARG A 304 5.30 -10.16 13.88
N GLU A 305 4.95 -11.01 14.84
CA GLU A 305 5.24 -12.44 14.76
C GLU A 305 4.36 -13.14 13.72
N SER A 306 3.11 -12.69 13.57
CA SER A 306 2.17 -13.20 12.56
C SER A 306 2.14 -12.40 11.26
N LEU A 307 3.04 -11.43 11.08
CA LEU A 307 3.04 -10.50 9.95
C LEU A 307 3.09 -11.22 8.58
N LYS A 308 2.12 -10.87 7.72
CA LYS A 308 2.11 -11.27 6.32
C LYS A 308 2.99 -10.33 5.49
N CYS A 309 4.10 -10.85 4.96
CA CYS A 309 5.02 -10.07 4.13
C CYS A 309 5.63 -10.90 2.99
N ARG A 310 5.80 -10.25 1.83
CA ARG A 310 6.52 -10.77 0.66
C ARG A 310 7.73 -9.91 0.35
N LYS A 311 8.85 -10.57 0.07
CA LYS A 311 10.05 -9.87 -0.39
C LYS A 311 9.82 -9.25 -1.76
N LEU A 312 10.19 -7.98 -1.87
CA LEU A 312 10.23 -7.29 -3.15
C LEU A 312 11.56 -7.59 -3.82
N PHE A 313 11.51 -7.87 -5.12
CA PHE A 313 12.69 -8.09 -5.93
C PHE A 313 12.76 -7.05 -7.05
N GLU A 314 13.98 -6.70 -7.42
CA GLU A 314 14.27 -5.87 -8.58
C GLU A 314 15.30 -6.56 -9.48
N GLU A 315 15.25 -6.27 -10.77
CA GLU A 315 16.28 -6.73 -11.70
C GLU A 315 17.61 -6.04 -11.40
N LYS A 316 18.70 -6.80 -11.42
CA LYS A 316 20.03 -6.24 -11.30
C LYS A 316 20.44 -5.59 -12.61
N THR A 317 20.83 -4.33 -12.53
CA THR A 317 21.62 -3.69 -13.58
C THR A 317 23.01 -4.32 -13.59
N ASN A 318 23.24 -5.21 -14.56
CA ASN A 318 24.53 -5.87 -14.76
C ASN A 318 25.39 -5.07 -15.75
N ALA A 319 25.65 -3.81 -15.43
CA ALA A 319 26.51 -2.98 -16.26
C ALA A 319 27.99 -3.42 -16.13
N PRO A 320 28.78 -3.33 -17.21
CA PRO A 320 30.22 -3.59 -17.14
C PRO A 320 30.88 -2.67 -16.10
N GLY A 321 31.59 -3.26 -15.13
CA GLY A 321 32.29 -2.53 -14.06
C GLY A 321 31.47 -2.27 -12.80
N GLU A 322 30.17 -2.55 -12.79
CA GLU A 322 29.30 -2.38 -11.63
C GLU A 322 28.95 -3.73 -10.99
N GLY A 323 28.74 -3.73 -9.66
CA GLY A 323 28.24 -4.89 -8.92
C GLY A 323 29.00 -6.20 -9.21
N THR A 324 28.32 -7.13 -9.89
CA THR A 324 28.82 -8.46 -10.28
C THR A 324 29.56 -8.50 -11.62
N GLY A 325 29.75 -7.37 -12.30
CA GLY A 325 30.33 -7.29 -13.64
C GLY A 325 31.76 -6.76 -13.70
N SER A 326 32.66 -7.18 -12.81
CA SER A 326 34.04 -6.66 -12.81
C SER A 326 34.97 -7.38 -13.81
N TRP A 327 34.64 -8.62 -14.18
CA TRP A 327 35.39 -9.44 -15.13
C TRP A 327 34.49 -9.95 -16.25
N VAL A 328 35.12 -10.26 -17.38
CA VAL A 328 34.49 -10.80 -18.59
C VAL A 328 35.08 -12.18 -18.87
N LEU A 329 34.22 -13.17 -19.07
CA LEU A 329 34.56 -14.48 -19.63
C LEU A 329 34.20 -14.48 -21.11
N LEU A 330 35.18 -14.72 -21.97
CA LEU A 330 35.02 -14.77 -23.42
C LEU A 330 34.60 -16.19 -23.87
N PRO A 331 33.97 -16.32 -25.06
CA PRO A 331 33.53 -17.62 -25.59
C PRO A 331 34.65 -18.67 -25.76
N ASP A 332 35.89 -18.21 -25.94
CA ASP A 332 37.08 -19.07 -26.05
C ASP A 332 37.58 -19.60 -24.68
N GLY A 333 36.91 -19.23 -23.58
CA GLY A 333 37.27 -19.62 -22.22
C GLY A 333 38.35 -18.74 -21.58
N SER A 334 38.90 -17.77 -22.32
CA SER A 334 39.78 -16.74 -21.76
C SER A 334 38.98 -15.71 -20.97
N TYR A 335 39.62 -15.01 -20.05
CA TYR A 335 38.95 -14.02 -19.23
C TYR A 335 39.86 -12.85 -18.91
N ARG A 336 39.27 -11.66 -18.78
CA ARG A 336 39.96 -10.41 -18.45
C ARG A 336 39.08 -9.49 -17.62
N GLY A 337 39.68 -8.47 -17.01
CA GLY A 337 38.92 -7.38 -16.41
C GLY A 337 38.13 -6.60 -17.46
N VAL A 338 37.01 -6.00 -17.04
CA VAL A 338 36.28 -5.02 -17.86
C VAL A 338 37.16 -3.79 -18.08
N THR A 339 37.29 -3.33 -19.34
CA THR A 339 38.11 -2.16 -19.69
C THR A 339 37.41 -0.85 -19.32
N ALA A 340 38.16 0.25 -19.21
CA ALA A 340 37.57 1.55 -18.87
C ALA A 340 36.54 2.03 -19.93
N GLU A 341 36.77 1.74 -21.20
CA GLU A 341 35.84 2.05 -22.31
C GLU A 341 34.53 1.26 -22.19
N GLU A 342 34.61 -0.02 -21.82
CA GLU A 342 33.43 -0.87 -21.59
C GLU A 342 32.62 -0.38 -20.37
N LYS A 343 33.30 0.09 -19.32
CA LYS A 343 32.63 0.68 -18.15
C LYS A 343 31.88 1.97 -18.48
N ARG A 344 32.44 2.79 -19.38
CA ARG A 344 31.80 4.04 -19.84
C ARG A 344 30.72 3.80 -20.91
N GLY A 345 30.54 2.56 -21.37
CA GLY A 345 29.59 2.22 -22.43
C GLY A 345 30.02 2.65 -23.83
N GLU A 346 31.27 3.09 -24.00
CA GLU A 346 31.83 3.50 -25.30
C GLU A 346 32.05 2.31 -26.24
N LYS A 347 32.30 1.13 -25.66
CA LYS A 347 32.54 -0.11 -26.38
C LYS A 347 31.64 -1.23 -25.85
N PRO A 348 30.85 -1.90 -26.71
CA PRO A 348 30.04 -3.03 -26.29
C PRO A 348 30.91 -4.24 -25.96
N LEU A 349 30.41 -5.10 -25.07
CA LEU A 349 31.05 -6.38 -24.78
C LEU A 349 31.04 -7.28 -26.04
N PRO A 350 32.06 -8.12 -26.24
CA PRO A 350 32.08 -9.11 -27.30
C PRO A 350 30.86 -10.05 -27.25
N ALA A 351 30.34 -10.46 -28.41
CA ALA A 351 29.18 -11.35 -28.48
C ALA A 351 29.44 -12.68 -27.75
N GLY A 352 28.49 -13.11 -26.90
CA GLY A 352 28.62 -14.32 -26.08
C GLY A 352 29.50 -14.18 -24.84
N ALA A 353 30.04 -12.99 -24.57
CA ALA A 353 30.80 -12.74 -23.36
C ALA A 353 29.90 -12.72 -22.11
N ARG A 354 30.38 -13.27 -21.00
CA ARG A 354 29.65 -13.32 -19.72
C ARG A 354 30.35 -12.51 -18.65
N LEU A 355 29.60 -11.61 -18.02
CA LEU A 355 30.07 -10.82 -16.89
C LEU A 355 30.08 -11.66 -15.61
N TYR A 356 31.13 -11.51 -14.80
CA TYR A 356 31.22 -12.16 -13.50
C TYR A 356 32.11 -11.39 -12.53
N LYS A 357 31.99 -11.74 -11.25
CA LYS A 357 32.85 -11.26 -10.17
C LYS A 357 33.56 -12.44 -9.52
N PRO A 358 34.90 -12.41 -9.42
CA PRO A 358 35.64 -13.33 -8.55
C PRO A 358 35.25 -13.10 -7.09
N SER A 359 34.89 -14.16 -6.39
CA SER A 359 34.50 -14.16 -4.97
C SER A 359 35.28 -15.21 -4.20
N ASP A 360 35.30 -15.13 -2.88
CA ASP A 360 36.07 -16.05 -2.05
C ASP A 360 35.53 -17.48 -2.17
N LEU A 361 36.41 -18.40 -2.54
CA LEU A 361 36.16 -19.84 -2.62
C LEU A 361 36.53 -20.56 -1.30
N GLN A 362 36.92 -19.81 -0.28
CA GLN A 362 37.36 -20.33 1.02
C GLN A 362 36.44 -19.81 2.13
N SER A 363 36.20 -20.64 3.15
CA SER A 363 35.51 -20.30 4.40
C SER A 363 36.50 -20.27 5.54
N GLN A 364 36.22 -19.44 6.55
CA GLN A 364 36.96 -19.45 7.81
C GLN A 364 36.73 -20.76 8.57
N GLY A 365 37.79 -21.26 9.20
CA GLY A 365 37.81 -22.51 9.95
C GLY A 365 38.90 -23.44 9.37
N PRO A 366 39.86 -23.90 10.19
CA PRO A 366 40.90 -24.80 9.71
C PRO A 366 40.31 -26.16 9.32
N SER A 367 40.74 -26.72 8.19
CA SER A 367 40.40 -28.10 7.84
C SER A 367 41.18 -29.07 8.73
N LYS A 368 40.54 -30.17 9.16
CA LYS A 368 41.22 -31.25 9.92
C LYS A 368 42.33 -31.95 9.13
N THR A 369 42.24 -31.95 7.81
CA THR A 369 43.19 -32.61 6.89
C THR A 369 43.54 -31.67 5.74
N PRO A 370 44.79 -31.63 5.25
CA PRO A 370 45.17 -30.83 4.09
C PRO A 370 44.26 -31.10 2.88
N GLN A 371 43.87 -30.04 2.16
CA GLN A 371 42.96 -30.12 1.00
C GLN A 371 43.64 -29.63 -0.31
N PRO A 372 44.68 -30.32 -0.82
CA PRO A 372 45.36 -29.93 -2.06
C PRO A 372 44.45 -30.12 -3.28
N PHE A 373 44.26 -29.08 -4.07
CA PHE A 373 43.45 -29.14 -5.29
C PHE A 373 44.25 -28.76 -6.53
N SER A 374 44.36 -29.69 -7.48
CA SER A 374 45.07 -29.47 -8.76
C SER A 374 44.14 -28.89 -9.81
N HIS A 375 44.46 -27.70 -10.32
CA HIS A 375 43.70 -27.05 -11.38
C HIS A 375 44.64 -26.39 -12.39
N LYS A 376 44.43 -26.66 -13.69
CA LYS A 376 45.27 -26.16 -14.80
C LYS A 376 46.79 -26.36 -14.57
N GLY A 377 47.18 -27.53 -14.04
CA GLY A 377 48.58 -27.90 -13.83
C GLY A 377 49.27 -27.30 -12.60
N LYS A 378 48.56 -26.51 -11.77
CA LYS A 378 49.07 -25.99 -10.48
C LYS A 378 48.24 -26.55 -9.33
N THR A 379 48.91 -26.89 -8.23
CA THR A 379 48.27 -27.34 -6.99
C THR A 379 48.05 -26.15 -6.06
N TYR A 380 46.82 -26.01 -5.55
CA TYR A 380 46.41 -24.95 -4.64
C TYR A 380 46.02 -25.54 -3.29
N LEU A 381 46.37 -24.81 -2.23
CA LEU A 381 45.98 -25.12 -0.85
C LEU A 381 45.16 -23.96 -0.28
N PRO A 382 44.13 -24.23 0.56
CA PRO A 382 43.50 -23.21 1.37
C PRO A 382 44.53 -22.51 2.29
N ASN A 383 44.24 -21.28 2.70
CA ASN A 383 45.05 -20.60 3.71
C ASN A 383 45.03 -21.37 5.05
N PRO A 384 46.04 -21.22 5.93
CA PRO A 384 46.20 -22.05 7.14
C PRO A 384 44.99 -22.13 8.09
N ASN A 385 44.10 -21.13 8.09
CA ASN A 385 42.89 -21.08 8.92
C ASN A 385 41.58 -21.19 8.13
N ASN A 386 41.66 -21.66 6.89
CA ASN A 386 40.53 -21.76 5.99
C ASN A 386 40.40 -23.18 5.43
N HIS A 387 39.22 -23.46 4.87
CA HIS A 387 38.97 -24.64 4.04
C HIS A 387 38.17 -24.23 2.79
N TRP A 388 38.09 -25.10 1.79
CA TRP A 388 37.26 -24.82 0.60
C TRP A 388 35.78 -24.71 0.99
N LYS A 389 35.09 -23.70 0.45
CA LYS A 389 33.65 -23.51 0.67
C LYS A 389 32.81 -24.67 0.15
N ALA A 390 33.23 -25.25 -0.96
CA ALA A 390 32.59 -26.43 -1.53
C ALA A 390 33.14 -27.70 -0.89
N ASN A 391 32.30 -28.74 -0.83
CA ASN A 391 32.72 -30.05 -0.34
C ASN A 391 33.97 -30.52 -1.09
N TYR A 392 35.04 -30.83 -0.36
CA TYR A 392 36.29 -31.30 -0.94
C TYR A 392 36.37 -32.84 -0.89
N PRO A 393 36.86 -33.52 -1.95
CA PRO A 393 37.30 -32.96 -3.24
C PRO A 393 36.17 -32.79 -4.27
N LYS A 394 35.08 -33.58 -4.15
CA LYS A 394 34.06 -33.73 -5.19
C LYS A 394 33.38 -32.43 -5.62
N GLY A 395 33.04 -31.55 -4.68
CA GLY A 395 32.44 -30.25 -4.96
C GLY A 395 33.39 -29.30 -5.71
N MET A 396 34.69 -29.36 -5.41
CA MET A 396 35.70 -28.56 -6.14
C MET A 396 35.87 -29.05 -7.58
N GLU A 397 35.80 -30.36 -7.82
CA GLU A 397 35.81 -30.94 -9.17
C GLU A 397 34.57 -30.53 -9.98
N ILE A 398 33.39 -30.55 -9.36
CA ILE A 398 32.14 -30.09 -9.98
C ILE A 398 32.25 -28.61 -10.36
N LEU A 399 32.80 -27.76 -9.48
CA LEU A 399 33.01 -26.35 -9.78
C LEU A 399 33.99 -26.12 -10.93
N ALA A 400 35.07 -26.91 -11.00
CA ALA A 400 36.01 -26.85 -12.10
C ALA A 400 35.34 -27.22 -13.42
N ALA A 401 34.59 -28.33 -13.45
CA ALA A 401 33.86 -28.80 -14.62
C ALA A 401 32.77 -27.80 -15.07
N ALA A 402 32.11 -27.13 -14.12
CA ALA A 402 31.10 -26.11 -14.39
C ALA A 402 31.69 -24.73 -14.80
N GLY A 403 33.01 -24.61 -14.96
CA GLY A 403 33.66 -23.35 -15.34
C GLY A 403 33.56 -22.26 -14.26
N ARG A 404 33.41 -22.67 -12.99
CA ARG A 404 33.17 -21.77 -11.85
C ARG A 404 34.43 -21.35 -11.10
N ILE A 405 35.62 -21.74 -11.57
CA ILE A 405 36.89 -21.42 -10.92
C ILE A 405 37.61 -20.30 -11.68
N HIS A 406 37.83 -19.17 -11.00
CA HIS A 406 38.74 -18.12 -11.43
C HIS A 406 40.11 -18.38 -10.83
N VAL A 407 41.14 -18.36 -11.67
CA VAL A 407 42.53 -18.47 -11.21
C VAL A 407 43.09 -17.07 -11.07
N ALA A 408 43.30 -16.64 -9.83
CA ALA A 408 44.09 -15.45 -9.50
C ALA A 408 45.57 -15.84 -9.39
N SER A 409 46.47 -14.87 -9.17
CA SER A 409 47.93 -15.09 -9.17
C SER A 409 48.35 -16.27 -8.27
N ASN A 410 47.84 -16.31 -7.04
CA ASN A 410 48.21 -17.31 -6.03
C ASN A 410 47.02 -18.00 -5.34
N SER A 411 45.79 -17.78 -5.83
CA SER A 411 44.60 -18.35 -5.20
C SER A 411 43.51 -18.72 -6.21
N LEU A 412 42.61 -19.60 -5.79
CA LEU A 412 41.40 -19.92 -6.51
C LEU A 412 40.23 -19.12 -5.94
N GLN A 413 39.45 -18.54 -6.84
CA GLN A 413 38.25 -17.77 -6.52
C GLN A 413 37.04 -18.36 -7.23
N TYR A 414 35.85 -18.15 -6.67
CA TYR A 414 34.59 -18.54 -7.25
C TYR A 414 34.15 -17.52 -8.31
N ARG A 415 33.80 -17.98 -9.51
CA ARG A 415 33.15 -17.15 -10.53
C ARG A 415 31.66 -17.05 -10.26
N ARG A 416 31.23 -15.90 -9.76
CA ARG A 416 29.82 -15.55 -9.64
C ARG A 416 29.40 -14.78 -10.88
N PHE A 417 28.69 -15.43 -11.80
CA PHE A 417 28.22 -14.75 -13.00
C PHE A 417 27.10 -13.76 -12.66
N ALA A 418 27.04 -12.69 -13.44
CA ALA A 418 26.04 -11.65 -13.28
C ALA A 418 24.61 -12.16 -13.58
N ASP A 419 24.50 -13.16 -14.46
CA ASP A 419 23.25 -13.82 -14.86
C ASP A 419 22.81 -14.96 -13.91
N ASP A 420 23.64 -15.38 -12.94
CA ASP A 420 23.28 -16.44 -11.98
C ASP A 420 22.08 -16.05 -11.10
N PHE A 421 22.02 -14.77 -10.73
CA PHE A 421 20.99 -14.20 -9.87
C PHE A 421 20.55 -12.86 -10.46
N PRO A 422 19.68 -12.88 -11.50
CA PRO A 422 19.31 -11.69 -12.25
C PRO A 422 18.46 -10.71 -11.42
N PHE A 423 17.96 -11.15 -10.26
CA PHE A 423 17.21 -10.33 -9.33
C PHE A 423 17.96 -10.15 -8.01
N GLN A 424 17.72 -9.03 -7.33
CA GLN A 424 18.10 -8.78 -5.95
C GLN A 424 16.89 -8.39 -5.11
N GLU A 425 16.97 -8.65 -3.81
CA GLU A 425 15.98 -8.18 -2.85
C GLU A 425 16.08 -6.66 -2.73
N ARG A 426 14.94 -5.98 -2.82
CA ARG A 426 14.84 -4.53 -2.69
C ARG A 426 14.75 -4.15 -1.21
N GLY A 427 15.56 -3.19 -0.80
CA GLY A 427 15.53 -2.64 0.56
C GLY A 427 14.45 -1.58 0.78
N ASN A 428 14.58 -0.85 1.88
CA ASN A 428 13.69 0.23 2.33
C ASN A 428 14.02 1.61 1.73
N ILE A 429 14.89 1.68 0.72
CA ILE A 429 15.24 2.90 -0.01
C ILE A 429 14.74 2.77 -1.44
N TRP A 430 13.75 3.58 -1.81
CA TRP A 430 13.07 3.52 -3.09
C TRP A 430 13.35 4.79 -3.90
N THR A 431 14.43 4.79 -4.68
CA THR A 431 14.82 5.93 -5.52
C THR A 431 14.14 5.92 -6.90
N ASP A 432 13.61 4.78 -7.32
CA ASP A 432 12.98 4.59 -8.62
C ASP A 432 11.48 4.98 -8.66
N THR A 433 11.00 5.69 -7.64
CA THR A 433 9.63 6.19 -7.52
C THR A 433 9.44 7.56 -8.18
N LEU A 434 10.54 8.26 -8.45
CA LEU A 434 10.57 9.56 -9.11
C LEU A 434 9.83 9.52 -10.47
N THR A 435 10.23 8.63 -11.38
CA THR A 435 9.75 8.62 -12.77
C THR A 435 8.23 8.38 -12.88
N GLY A 436 7.66 7.60 -11.96
CA GLY A 436 6.23 7.26 -11.97
C GLY A 436 5.29 8.44 -11.65
N SER A 437 5.79 9.51 -11.01
CA SER A 437 5.00 10.70 -10.67
C SER A 437 5.15 11.84 -11.69
N PHE A 438 6.15 11.79 -12.57
CA PHE A 438 6.41 12.80 -13.60
C PHE A 438 5.77 12.48 -14.96
N THR A 439 5.57 11.19 -15.29
CA THR A 439 4.98 10.78 -16.58
C THR A 439 3.47 10.55 -16.53
N ASP A 440 2.86 10.50 -15.34
CA ASP A 440 1.41 10.39 -15.18
C ASP A 440 0.77 11.80 -15.28
N GLU A 441 -0.31 11.95 -16.08
CA GLU A 441 -1.09 13.18 -16.13
C GLU A 441 -1.63 13.52 -14.73
N LYS A 442 -1.15 14.61 -14.13
CA LYS A 442 -1.60 15.06 -12.81
C LYS A 442 -3.00 15.69 -12.92
N ILE A 443 -4.02 14.97 -12.48
CA ILE A 443 -5.41 15.45 -12.39
C ILE A 443 -5.67 16.17 -11.04
N TYR A 444 -4.77 16.03 -10.05
CA TYR A 444 -4.89 16.62 -8.71
C TYR A 444 -3.55 17.19 -8.18
N VAL A 445 -3.61 18.23 -7.34
CA VAL A 445 -2.46 19.06 -6.90
C VAL A 445 -1.41 18.27 -6.10
N VAL A 446 -1.84 17.26 -5.33
CA VAL A 446 -0.96 16.35 -4.58
C VAL A 446 -1.42 14.91 -4.80
N TRP A 447 -0.56 14.06 -5.35
CA TRP A 447 -0.91 12.68 -5.65
C TRP A 447 0.27 11.74 -5.37
N THR A 448 0.05 10.74 -4.51
CA THR A 448 0.96 9.63 -4.25
C THR A 448 1.21 8.77 -5.51
N SER A 449 2.46 8.40 -5.75
CA SER A 449 2.79 7.52 -6.88
C SER A 449 2.09 6.15 -6.75
N LYS A 450 1.42 5.69 -7.83
CA LYS A 450 0.82 4.34 -7.89
C LYS A 450 1.82 3.25 -7.52
N LYS A 451 3.10 3.45 -7.88
CA LYS A 451 4.19 2.49 -7.66
C LYS A 451 4.48 2.28 -6.17
N VAL A 452 4.42 3.35 -5.38
CA VAL A 452 4.66 3.33 -3.93
C VAL A 452 3.58 2.52 -3.23
N ILE A 453 2.31 2.86 -3.49
CA ILE A 453 1.16 2.16 -2.92
C ILE A 453 1.12 0.70 -3.41
N ALA A 454 1.39 0.45 -4.69
CA ALA A 454 1.46 -0.91 -5.23
C ALA A 454 2.50 -1.77 -4.50
N ARG A 455 3.67 -1.23 -4.16
CA ARG A 455 4.66 -1.97 -3.36
C ARG A 455 4.12 -2.33 -2.00
N CYS A 456 3.55 -1.37 -1.27
CA CYS A 456 3.01 -1.59 0.07
C CYS A 456 1.90 -2.67 0.06
N LEU A 457 0.95 -2.56 -0.87
CA LEU A 457 -0.15 -3.51 -1.01
C LEU A 457 0.34 -4.89 -1.47
N LEU A 458 1.15 -4.98 -2.52
CA LEU A 458 1.62 -6.28 -3.04
C LEU A 458 2.54 -7.01 -2.04
N MET A 459 3.27 -6.27 -1.20
CA MET A 459 4.10 -6.82 -0.14
C MET A 459 3.27 -7.45 0.98
N THR A 460 2.10 -6.89 1.30
CA THR A 460 1.37 -7.23 2.54
C THR A 460 -0.02 -7.84 2.33
N THR A 461 -0.49 -7.94 1.09
CA THR A 461 -1.83 -8.43 0.74
C THR A 461 -1.81 -9.45 -0.40
N ASP A 462 -2.83 -10.30 -0.43
CA ASP A 462 -3.22 -11.15 -1.54
C ASP A 462 -4.49 -10.66 -2.23
N PRO A 463 -4.75 -11.12 -3.47
CA PRO A 463 -6.05 -10.92 -4.10
C PRO A 463 -7.18 -11.42 -3.17
N GLY A 464 -8.22 -10.61 -3.03
CA GLY A 464 -9.33 -10.86 -2.11
C GLY A 464 -9.13 -10.36 -0.69
N ASP A 465 -7.93 -9.96 -0.28
CA ASP A 465 -7.72 -9.28 1.00
C ASP A 465 -8.38 -7.89 1.00
N LEU A 466 -8.70 -7.40 2.20
CA LEU A 466 -9.32 -6.10 2.40
C LEU A 466 -8.29 -5.01 2.69
N VAL A 467 -8.35 -3.94 1.89
CA VAL A 467 -7.56 -2.72 2.05
C VAL A 467 -8.45 -1.57 2.51
N LEU A 468 -7.99 -0.79 3.49
CA LEU A 468 -8.66 0.42 3.96
C LEU A 468 -7.76 1.63 3.75
N ASP A 469 -8.31 2.70 3.19
CA ASP A 469 -7.68 4.00 3.09
C ASP A 469 -8.59 5.06 3.73
N PRO A 470 -8.32 5.49 4.97
CA PRO A 470 -9.15 6.45 5.69
C PRO A 470 -8.90 7.91 5.26
N THR A 471 -8.04 8.14 4.27
CA THR A 471 -7.63 9.45 3.78
C THR A 471 -7.97 9.70 2.32
N CYS A 472 -8.14 8.65 1.52
CA CYS A 472 -8.57 8.58 0.11
C CYS A 472 -7.85 9.52 -0.87
N GLY A 473 -8.04 10.84 -0.73
CA GLY A 473 -7.55 11.85 -1.64
C GLY A 473 -8.01 11.57 -3.08
N SER A 474 -7.05 11.45 -4.00
CA SER A 474 -7.33 11.16 -5.41
C SER A 474 -7.71 9.70 -5.72
N GLY A 475 -7.91 8.85 -4.70
CA GLY A 475 -8.38 7.47 -4.85
C GLY A 475 -7.30 6.48 -5.32
N THR A 476 -6.04 6.74 -5.02
CA THR A 476 -4.92 5.93 -5.54
C THR A 476 -4.87 4.54 -4.92
N THR A 477 -5.13 4.44 -3.63
CA THR A 477 -5.20 3.15 -2.94
C THR A 477 -6.31 2.27 -3.49
N ALA A 478 -7.51 2.84 -3.68
CA ALA A 478 -8.62 2.15 -4.34
C ALA A 478 -8.22 1.67 -5.75
N TYR A 479 -7.61 2.54 -6.55
CA TYR A 479 -7.18 2.22 -7.91
C TYR A 479 -6.21 1.03 -7.94
N VAL A 480 -5.20 1.04 -7.07
CA VAL A 480 -4.19 -0.03 -7.01
C VAL A 480 -4.79 -1.31 -6.45
N ALA A 481 -5.63 -1.21 -5.42
CA ALA A 481 -6.34 -2.36 -4.85
C ALA A 481 -7.22 -3.04 -5.90
N GLU A 482 -8.01 -2.25 -6.65
CA GLU A 482 -8.88 -2.72 -7.74
C GLU A 482 -8.06 -3.41 -8.84
N GLN A 483 -6.98 -2.78 -9.31
CA GLN A 483 -6.10 -3.32 -10.36
C GLN A 483 -5.62 -4.74 -10.03
N TRP A 484 -5.32 -4.98 -8.76
CA TRP A 484 -4.76 -6.25 -8.30
C TRP A 484 -5.81 -7.15 -7.63
N GLY A 485 -7.10 -6.86 -7.75
CA GLY A 485 -8.18 -7.72 -7.28
C GLY A 485 -8.31 -7.81 -5.75
N ARG A 486 -7.99 -6.74 -5.03
CA ARG A 486 -8.24 -6.60 -3.59
C ARG A 486 -9.61 -5.96 -3.36
N ARG A 487 -10.21 -6.30 -2.22
CA ARG A 487 -11.37 -5.59 -1.70
C ARG A 487 -10.89 -4.27 -1.11
N TRP A 488 -11.65 -3.18 -1.25
CA TRP A 488 -11.25 -1.90 -0.69
C TRP A 488 -12.41 -1.06 -0.15
N ILE A 489 -12.07 -0.26 0.85
CA ILE A 489 -12.89 0.82 1.41
C ILE A 489 -12.01 2.07 1.43
N THR A 490 -12.49 3.17 0.86
CA THR A 490 -11.82 4.47 0.96
C THR A 490 -12.76 5.52 1.53
N ILE A 491 -12.23 6.39 2.38
CA ILE A 491 -13.00 7.39 3.14
C ILE A 491 -12.37 8.76 2.95
N ASP A 492 -13.20 9.77 2.69
CA ASP A 492 -12.76 11.17 2.67
C ASP A 492 -13.89 12.06 3.22
N THR A 493 -13.54 13.16 3.87
CA THR A 493 -14.51 14.20 4.23
C THR A 493 -14.88 15.05 3.01
N SER A 494 -13.97 15.17 2.04
CA SER A 494 -14.12 15.96 0.83
C SER A 494 -15.00 15.28 -0.21
N ARG A 495 -16.14 15.89 -0.53
CA ARG A 495 -16.97 15.48 -1.67
C ARG A 495 -16.22 15.59 -3.00
N ILE A 496 -15.33 16.59 -3.14
CA ILE A 496 -14.55 16.82 -4.36
C ILE A 496 -13.56 15.67 -4.57
N ALA A 497 -12.81 15.29 -3.52
CA ALA A 497 -11.85 14.19 -3.59
C ALA A 497 -12.53 12.87 -3.97
N LEU A 498 -13.68 12.55 -3.35
CA LEU A 498 -14.44 11.35 -3.67
C LEU A 498 -15.01 11.35 -5.08
N ASN A 499 -15.52 12.49 -5.57
CA ASN A 499 -15.99 12.59 -6.95
C ASN A 499 -14.86 12.37 -7.95
N LEU A 500 -13.66 12.89 -7.67
CA LEU A 500 -12.49 12.68 -8.51
C LEU A 500 -12.04 11.21 -8.49
N ALA A 501 -11.94 10.62 -7.29
CA ALA A 501 -11.63 9.20 -7.11
C ALA A 501 -12.64 8.31 -7.85
N LYS A 502 -13.93 8.63 -7.76
CA LYS A 502 -15.01 7.96 -8.48
C LYS A 502 -14.86 8.08 -9.99
N GLN A 503 -14.68 9.29 -10.53
CA GLN A 503 -14.46 9.50 -11.97
C GLN A 503 -13.24 8.71 -12.47
N ARG A 504 -12.15 8.72 -11.70
CA ARG A 504 -10.95 7.96 -12.03
C ARG A 504 -11.21 6.46 -12.06
N LEU A 505 -11.88 5.90 -11.04
CA LEU A 505 -12.20 4.47 -11.01
C LEU A 505 -13.15 4.05 -12.14
N MET A 506 -14.12 4.90 -12.50
CA MET A 506 -15.10 4.59 -13.56
C MET A 506 -14.53 4.68 -14.97
N THR A 507 -13.53 5.52 -15.21
CA THR A 507 -12.95 5.74 -16.56
C THR A 507 -11.78 4.81 -16.86
N VAL A 508 -11.22 4.15 -15.84
CA VAL A 508 -10.01 3.35 -15.96
C VAL A 508 -10.27 2.00 -16.62
N ARG A 509 -9.33 1.59 -17.48
CA ARG A 509 -9.25 0.24 -18.04
C ARG A 509 -8.10 -0.51 -17.39
N PHE A 510 -8.42 -1.64 -16.75
CA PHE A 510 -7.42 -2.51 -16.16
C PHE A 510 -6.93 -3.57 -17.17
N PRO A 511 -5.65 -3.96 -17.11
CA PRO A 511 -5.14 -5.08 -17.88
C PRO A 511 -5.79 -6.41 -17.46
N TYR A 512 -5.94 -7.34 -18.41
CA TYR A 512 -6.46 -8.68 -18.14
C TYR A 512 -5.37 -9.62 -17.63
N TYR A 513 -5.64 -10.27 -16.50
CA TYR A 513 -4.77 -11.30 -15.92
C TYR A 513 -5.45 -12.68 -15.97
N LYS A 514 -4.65 -13.74 -16.14
CA LYS A 514 -5.14 -15.12 -16.02
C LYS A 514 -5.08 -15.54 -14.55
N LEU A 515 -6.18 -16.10 -14.05
CA LEU A 515 -6.23 -16.71 -12.72
C LEU A 515 -5.43 -18.02 -12.70
N TYR A 516 -4.84 -18.31 -11.54
CA TYR A 516 -4.19 -19.60 -11.30
C TYR A 516 -5.22 -20.74 -11.31
N ASP A 517 -6.32 -20.58 -10.59
CA ASP A 517 -7.46 -21.48 -10.64
C ASP A 517 -8.45 -21.03 -11.72
N GLN A 518 -8.45 -21.75 -12.85
CA GLN A 518 -9.36 -21.51 -13.97
C GLN A 518 -10.67 -22.29 -13.85
N GLN A 519 -10.77 -23.25 -12.94
CA GLN A 519 -11.96 -24.11 -12.79
C GLN A 519 -13.01 -23.43 -11.91
N THR A 520 -12.59 -23.01 -10.71
CA THR A 520 -13.50 -22.34 -9.77
C THR A 520 -13.49 -20.82 -9.95
N CYS A 521 -12.46 -20.29 -10.63
CA CYS A 521 -12.19 -18.85 -10.75
C CYS A 521 -12.09 -18.15 -9.39
N ASP A 522 -11.55 -18.81 -8.36
CA ASP A 522 -11.27 -18.19 -7.07
C ASP A 522 -10.05 -17.27 -7.17
N LEU A 523 -10.29 -15.96 -7.01
CA LEU A 523 -9.27 -14.91 -7.01
C LEU A 523 -8.21 -15.12 -5.92
N ARG A 524 -8.59 -15.71 -4.78
CA ARG A 524 -7.67 -15.89 -3.64
C ARG A 524 -6.52 -16.85 -3.96
N GLN A 525 -6.69 -17.71 -4.96
CA GLN A 525 -5.62 -18.59 -5.48
C GLN A 525 -4.57 -17.82 -6.29
N GLY A 526 -4.81 -16.54 -6.58
CA GLY A 526 -3.87 -15.65 -7.24
C GLY A 526 -3.90 -15.73 -8.77
N PHE A 527 -2.91 -15.08 -9.38
CA PHE A 527 -2.74 -14.99 -10.82
C PHE A 527 -1.65 -15.95 -11.33
N ILE A 528 -1.58 -16.15 -12.64
CA ILE A 528 -0.44 -16.83 -13.26
C ILE A 528 0.76 -15.86 -13.27
N TYR A 529 1.74 -16.12 -12.41
CA TYR A 529 2.97 -15.32 -12.31
C TYR A 529 4.12 -15.91 -13.14
N LYS A 530 5.06 -15.06 -13.57
CA LYS A 530 6.38 -15.52 -14.05
C LYS A 530 7.20 -16.00 -12.85
N LYS A 531 7.72 -17.23 -12.89
CA LYS A 531 8.57 -17.76 -11.83
C LYS A 531 10.00 -17.22 -11.99
N VAL A 532 10.60 -16.77 -10.89
CA VAL A 532 12.03 -16.43 -10.85
C VAL A 532 12.83 -17.75 -10.79
N PRO A 533 13.74 -18.00 -11.75
CA PRO A 533 14.56 -19.22 -11.73
C PRO A 533 15.42 -19.24 -10.46
N HIS A 534 15.34 -20.35 -9.72
CA HIS A 534 16.25 -20.64 -8.60
C HIS A 534 17.26 -21.67 -9.09
N ILE A 535 18.56 -21.38 -8.94
CA ILE A 535 19.61 -22.39 -9.12
C ILE A 535 19.48 -23.34 -7.93
N ARG A 536 18.99 -24.57 -8.18
CA ARG A 536 19.09 -25.67 -7.21
C ARG A 536 20.52 -26.20 -7.27
N TYR A 537 21.21 -26.18 -6.14
CA TYR A 537 22.52 -26.81 -5.98
C TYR A 537 22.38 -28.31 -5.75
#